data_AF-X1ER67-F1
#
_entry.id   AF-X1ER67-F1
#
_cell.length_a   1.000
_cell.length_b   1.000
_cell.length_c   1.000
_cell.angle_alpha   90.00
_cell.angle_beta   90.00
_cell.angle_gamma   90.00
#
_symmetry.space_group_name_H-M   'P 1'
#
loop_
_entity.id
_entity.type
_entity.pdbx_description
1 polymer ?
#
loop_
_entity_poly.entity_id
_entity_poly.type
_entity_poly.pdbx_seq_one_letter_code
_entity_poly.pdbx_strand_id
1 'polypeptide(L)'
;TGTLKSLFALSENYPNLKADQHFLKLMEQLNGIESNIAYTRQFYNDMIMRFNTRIQTFPGNIFARMFNFVSRDYFEIEEVSAREPVKVKF
;
A
#
# COMPACT_ATOMS: atom_id res chain seq x y z
N THR A 1 -2.05 8.27 5.98
CA THR A 1 -2.33 7.96 7.40
C THR A 1 -1.68 9.00 8.31
N GLY A 2 -2.42 10.07 8.67
CA GLY A 2 -1.89 11.17 9.49
C GLY A 2 -1.67 10.83 10.97
N THR A 3 -2.42 9.87 11.50
CA THR A 3 -2.40 9.45 12.91
C THR A 3 -1.09 8.78 13.34
N LEU A 4 -0.42 8.04 12.46
CA LEU A 4 0.90 7.44 12.72
C LEU A 4 1.98 8.52 12.86
N LYS A 5 1.98 9.53 11.97
CA LYS A 5 2.90 10.68 12.08
C LYS A 5 2.75 11.41 13.41
N SER A 6 1.52 11.60 13.89
CA SER A 6 1.26 12.21 15.20
C SER A 6 1.75 11.34 16.36
N LEU A 7 1.61 10.01 16.27
CA LEU A 7 2.11 9.08 17.30
C LEU A 7 3.64 9.07 17.37
N PHE A 8 4.33 9.07 16.22
CA PHE A 8 5.79 9.17 16.16
C PHE A 8 6.29 10.49 16.79
N ALA A 9 5.66 11.62 16.46
CA ALA A 9 6.01 12.94 17.02
C ALA A 9 5.79 13.04 18.54
N LEU A 10 4.80 12.33 19.09
CA LEU A 10 4.58 12.25 20.54
C LEU A 10 5.65 11.39 21.23
N SER A 11 6.09 10.29 20.62
CA SER A 11 7.12 9.41 21.21
C SER A 11 8.50 10.06 21.39
N GLU A 12 8.83 11.07 20.57
CA GLU A 12 10.07 11.85 20.72
C GLU A 12 10.08 12.69 22.01
N ASN A 13 8.90 13.12 22.46
CA ASN A 13 8.74 13.92 23.68
C ASN A 13 8.70 13.06 24.95
N TYR A 14 8.59 11.73 24.84
CA TYR A 14 8.50 10.81 25.99
C TYR A 14 9.46 9.62 25.85
N PRO A 15 10.75 9.77 26.22
CA PRO A 15 11.76 8.71 26.13
C PRO A 15 11.40 7.43 26.88
N ASN A 16 10.65 7.55 27.99
CA ASN A 16 10.18 6.40 28.76
C ASN A 16 9.14 5.55 28.00
N LEU A 17 8.32 6.17 27.13
CA LEU A 17 7.34 5.45 26.30
C LEU A 17 8.05 4.69 25.16
N LYS A 18 9.15 5.26 24.65
CA LYS A 18 10.01 4.65 23.61
C LYS A 18 10.70 3.38 24.11
N ALA A 19 10.96 3.27 25.41
CA ALA A 19 11.57 2.12 26.05
C ALA A 19 10.55 1.05 26.53
N ASP A 20 9.24 1.33 26.41
CA ASP A 20 8.21 0.37 26.77
C ASP A 20 8.15 -0.76 25.72
N GLN A 21 8.40 -1.98 26.18
CA GLN A 21 8.42 -3.18 25.34
C GLN A 21 7.06 -3.46 24.67
N HIS A 22 5.95 -3.04 25.27
CA HIS A 22 4.62 -3.14 24.66
C HIS A 22 4.42 -2.13 23.53
N PHE A 23 4.96 -0.91 23.68
CA PHE A 23 4.89 0.12 22.64
C PHE A 23 5.72 -0.27 21.41
N LEU A 24 6.95 -0.77 21.60
CA LEU A 24 7.79 -1.27 20.51
C LEU A 24 7.14 -2.40 19.71
N LYS A 25 6.49 -3.34 20.40
CA LYS A 25 5.76 -4.45 19.75
C LYS A 25 4.57 -3.95 18.93
N LEU A 26 3.82 -2.97 19.42
CA LEU A 26 2.73 -2.35 18.67
C LEU A 26 3.26 -1.65 17.40
N MET A 27 4.36 -0.91 17.52
CA MET A 27 4.99 -0.23 16.38
C MET A 27 5.46 -1.22 15.30
N GLU A 28 6.06 -2.35 15.71
CA GLU A 28 6.45 -3.43 14.80
C GLU A 28 5.24 -4.03 14.08
N GLN A 29 4.16 -4.33 14.81
CA GLN A 29 2.91 -4.84 14.23
C GLN A 29 2.30 -3.85 13.24
N LEU A 30 2.25 -2.56 13.58
CA LEU A 30 1.75 -1.51 12.70
C LEU A 30 2.60 -1.39 11.42
N ASN A 31 3.93 -1.42 11.54
CA ASN A 31 4.82 -1.45 10.37
C ASN A 31 4.59 -2.68 9.48
N GLY A 32 4.33 -3.84 10.09
CA GLY A 32 3.97 -5.06 9.37
C GLY A 32 2.65 -4.92 8.61
N ILE A 33 1.63 -4.31 9.24
CA ILE A 33 0.33 -4.04 8.60
C ILE A 33 0.48 -3.04 7.45
N GLU A 34 1.19 -1.93 7.64
CA GLU A 34 1.44 -0.94 6.58
C GLU A 34 2.18 -1.56 5.38
N SER A 35 3.18 -2.41 5.65
CA SER A 35 3.90 -3.16 4.60
C SER A 35 2.97 -4.10 3.85
N ASN A 36 2.05 -4.79 4.55
CA ASN A 36 1.05 -5.66 3.93
C ASN A 36 0.06 -4.87 3.06
N ILE A 37 -0.41 -3.71 3.54
CA ILE A 37 -1.30 -2.83 2.78
C ILE A 37 -0.60 -2.37 1.49
N ALA A 38 0.66 -1.94 1.58
CA ALA A 38 1.44 -1.54 0.42
C ALA A 38 1.62 -2.70 -0.58
N TYR A 39 1.96 -3.90 -0.10
CA TYR A 39 2.09 -5.09 -0.93
C TYR A 39 0.78 -5.46 -1.62
N THR A 40 -0.32 -5.54 -0.87
CA THR A 40 -1.65 -5.88 -1.42
C THR A 40 -2.08 -4.89 -2.50
N ARG A 41 -1.78 -3.61 -2.31
CA ARG A 41 -2.03 -2.57 -3.31
C ARG A 41 -1.22 -2.79 -4.59
N GLN A 42 0.08 -3.03 -4.46
CA GLN A 42 0.93 -3.34 -5.61
C GLN A 42 0.44 -4.59 -6.34
N PHE A 43 0.14 -5.65 -5.59
CA PHE A 43 -0.35 -6.90 -6.12
C PHE A 43 -1.66 -6.73 -6.91
N TYR A 44 -2.61 -5.94 -6.40
CA TYR A 44 -3.84 -5.60 -7.12
C TYR A 44 -3.51 -4.92 -8.45
N ASN A 45 -2.67 -3.89 -8.43
CA ASN A 45 -2.28 -3.16 -9.64
C ASN A 45 -1.57 -4.04 -10.66
N ASP A 46 -0.68 -4.94 -10.21
CA ASP A 46 -0.01 -5.91 -11.07
C ASP A 46 -0.99 -6.88 -11.73
N MET A 47 -2.03 -7.31 -11.02
CA MET A 47 -3.08 -8.17 -11.58
C MET A 47 -3.91 -7.42 -12.63
N ILE A 48 -4.31 -6.18 -12.34
CA ILE A 48 -5.03 -5.33 -13.30
C ILE A 48 -4.17 -5.07 -14.54
N MET A 49 -2.88 -4.77 -14.37
CA MET A 49 -1.95 -4.59 -15.48
C MET A 49 -1.89 -5.82 -16.37
N ARG A 50 -1.69 -7.00 -15.78
CA ARG A 50 -1.62 -8.28 -16.51
C ARG A 50 -2.93 -8.58 -17.23
N PHE A 51 -4.06 -8.35 -16.57
CA PHE A 51 -5.39 -8.53 -17.15
C PHE A 51 -5.61 -7.61 -18.35
N ASN A 52 -5.42 -6.30 -18.17
CA ASN A 52 -5.57 -5.28 -19.21
C ASN A 52 -4.64 -5.56 -20.40
N THR A 53 -3.38 -5.91 -20.13
CA THR A 53 -2.40 -6.28 -21.17
C THR A 53 -2.88 -7.50 -21.95
N ARG A 54 -3.36 -8.54 -21.26
CA ARG A 54 -3.82 -9.78 -21.88
C ARG A 54 -5.06 -9.57 -22.76
N ILE A 55 -6.01 -8.74 -22.34
CA ILE A 55 -7.20 -8.44 -23.16
C ILE A 55 -6.91 -7.46 -24.32
N GLN A 56 -5.77 -6.77 -24.31
CA GLN A 56 -5.35 -5.86 -25.39
C GLN A 56 -4.38 -6.53 -26.39
N THR A 57 -3.70 -7.59 -25.99
CA THR A 57 -2.69 -8.28 -26.81
C THR A 57 -3.30 -9.44 -27.60
N PHE A 58 -2.81 -9.70 -28.81
CA PHE A 58 -3.20 -10.88 -29.60
C PHE A 58 -2.69 -12.18 -28.93
N PRO A 59 -3.50 -13.27 -28.85
CA PRO A 59 -4.87 -13.41 -29.35
C PRO A 59 -5.95 -13.03 -28.33
N GLY A 60 -5.57 -12.59 -27.12
CA GLY A 60 -6.49 -12.29 -26.03
C GLY A 60 -7.51 -11.19 -26.33
N ASN A 61 -7.18 -10.22 -27.20
CA ASN A 61 -8.11 -9.20 -27.68
C ASN A 61 -9.31 -9.72 -28.48
N ILE A 62 -9.17 -10.85 -29.17
CA ILE A 62 -10.26 -11.50 -29.90
C ILE A 62 -11.25 -12.12 -28.91
N PHE A 63 -10.72 -12.91 -27.96
CA PHE A 63 -11.53 -13.52 -26.91
C PHE A 63 -12.14 -12.45 -25.98
N ALA A 64 -11.41 -11.38 -25.70
CA ALA A 64 -11.92 -10.26 -24.90
C ALA A 64 -13.15 -9.61 -25.54
N ARG A 65 -13.12 -9.38 -26.85
CA ARG A 65 -14.29 -8.86 -27.59
C ARG A 65 -15.43 -9.88 -27.67
N MET A 66 -15.13 -11.16 -27.83
CA MET A 66 -16.13 -12.23 -27.93
C MET A 66 -16.89 -12.46 -26.61
N PHE A 67 -16.20 -12.33 -25.47
CA PHE A 67 -16.76 -12.55 -24.14
C PHE A 67 -17.00 -11.26 -23.35
N ASN A 68 -16.92 -10.09 -23.99
CA ASN A 68 -17.09 -8.77 -23.38
C ASN A 68 -16.19 -8.50 -22.15
N PHE A 69 -14.93 -8.94 -22.18
CA PHE A 69 -13.94 -8.53 -21.18
C PHE A 69 -13.47 -7.10 -21.45
N VAL A 70 -13.63 -6.22 -20.45
CA VAL A 70 -13.32 -4.79 -20.52
C VAL A 70 -12.18 -4.46 -19.55
N SER A 71 -11.34 -3.48 -19.92
CA SER A 71 -10.26 -2.97 -19.07
C SER A 71 -10.77 -2.56 -17.71
N ARG A 72 -9.96 -2.80 -16.67
CA ARG A 72 -10.23 -2.42 -15.28
C ARG A 72 -9.29 -1.30 -14.86
N ASP A 73 -9.73 -0.46 -13.94
CA ASP A 73 -8.94 0.64 -13.42
C ASP A 73 -7.95 0.17 -12.35
N TYR A 74 -6.84 0.88 -12.24
CA TYR A 74 -5.85 0.66 -11.19
C TYR A 74 -6.36 1.21 -9.85
N PHE A 75 -5.85 0.64 -8.77
CA PHE A 75 -6.01 1.23 -7.45
C PHE A 75 -5.00 2.37 -7.30
N GLU A 76 -5.50 3.59 -7.46
CA GLU A 76 -4.74 4.82 -7.27
C GLU A 76 -5.00 5.41 -5.88
N ILE A 77 -3.99 6.10 -5.33
CA ILE A 77 -4.11 6.87 -4.10
C ILE A 77 -4.10 8.33 -4.52
N GLU A 78 -5.20 9.04 -4.30
CA GLU A 78 -5.32 10.47 -4.62
C GLU A 78 -4.36 11.34 -3.77
N GLU A 79 -4.00 10.85 -2.58
CA GLU A 79 -3.02 11.50 -1.69
C GLU A 79 -1.59 11.03 -1.97
N VAL A 80 -0.80 11.90 -2.61
CA VAL A 80 0.66 11.71 -2.82
C VAL A 80 1.42 11.49 -1.50
N SER A 81 0.90 12.02 -0.39
CA SER A 81 1.46 11.92 0.97
C SER A 81 1.47 10.49 1.55
N ALA A 82 0.66 9.58 1.00
CA ALA A 82 0.55 8.19 1.43
C ALA A 82 1.46 7.24 0.64
N ARG A 83 2.17 7.74 -0.38
CA ARG A 83 3.13 6.96 -1.18
C ARG A 83 4.53 6.92 -0.57
N GLU A 84 4.86 7.85 0.34
CA GLU A 84 6.18 7.84 0.97
C GLU A 84 6.20 6.94 2.21
N PRO A 85 7.19 6.03 2.33
CA PRO A 85 7.45 5.37 3.60
C PRO A 85 7.75 6.44 4.64
N VAL A 86 7.16 6.34 5.83
CA VAL A 86 7.39 7.27 6.94
C VAL A 86 8.89 7.25 7.25
N LYS A 87 9.63 8.26 6.78
CA LYS A 87 11.05 8.42 7.09
C LYS A 87 11.18 8.85 8.55
N VAL A 88 11.45 7.89 9.42
CA VAL A 88 11.87 8.17 10.79
C VAL A 88 13.33 8.63 10.72
N LYS A 89 13.58 9.92 10.93
CA LYS A 89 14.91 10.42 11.26
C LYS A 89 15.05 10.40 12.77
N PHE A 90 16.15 9.84 13.26
CA PHE A 90 16.58 9.91 14.65
C PHE A 90 17.41 11.17 14.87
#